data_AF-A0A9D2U304-F1
#
_entry.id   AF-A0A9D2U304-F1
#
_cell.length_a   1.000
_cell.length_b   1.000
_cell.length_c   1.000
_cell.angle_alpha   90.00
_cell.angle_beta   90.00
_cell.angle_gamma   90.00
#
_symmetry.space_group_name_H-M   'P 1'
#
loop_
_entity.id
_entity.type
_entity.pdbx_description
1 polymer ?
#
loop_
_entity_poly.entity_id
_entity_poly.type
_entity_poly.pdbx_seq_one_letter_code
_entity_poly.pdbx_strand_id
1 'polypeptide(L)'
;MRRKVIFGNFRYRECDNLALYLEKMARQGWIFKDWRLGMVFEKEEPQNLEYAVEVFSEGNENDTKPEPETEEFAVYCREAGWELVSSRKKLCIFRKIYQDAAPIMEPEERYRNIKKAERESGADQIDEDQILFIRQVLKLQKI
;
A
#
# COMPACT_ATOMS: atom_id res chain seq x y z
N MET A 1 -12.02 -21.53 1.05
CA MET A 1 -11.03 -20.50 1.45
C MET A 1 -11.77 -19.30 2.02
N ARG A 2 -11.46 -18.80 3.22
CA ARG A 2 -12.13 -17.62 3.79
C ARG A 2 -11.38 -16.35 3.37
N ARG A 3 -12.11 -15.39 2.80
CA ARG A 3 -11.59 -14.09 2.34
C ARG A 3 -12.22 -12.96 3.14
N LYS A 4 -11.44 -11.91 3.41
CA LYS A 4 -11.89 -10.68 4.07
C LYS A 4 -11.43 -9.48 3.26
N VAL A 5 -12.29 -8.47 3.14
CA VAL A 5 -11.93 -7.18 2.52
C VAL A 5 -12.07 -6.09 3.58
N ILE A 6 -11.04 -5.26 3.73
CA ILE A 6 -11.01 -4.14 4.67
C ILE A 6 -10.80 -2.86 3.89
N PHE A 7 -11.70 -1.90 4.09
CA PHE A 7 -11.57 -0.57 3.52
C PHE A 7 -10.81 0.32 4.49
N GLY A 8 -9.80 1.02 3.97
CA GLY A 8 -9.00 1.98 4.71
C GLY A 8 -8.51 3.06 3.76
N ASN A 9 -8.44 4.30 4.26
CA ASN A 9 -7.89 5.42 3.53
C ASN A 9 -6.55 5.79 4.17
N PHE A 10 -5.47 5.23 3.63
CA PHE A 10 -4.12 5.47 4.11
C PHE A 10 -3.47 6.61 3.34
N ARG A 11 -2.83 7.53 4.04
CA ARG A 11 -2.02 8.60 3.45
C ARG A 11 -0.59 8.10 3.17
N TYR A 12 0.11 8.77 2.26
CA TYR A 12 1.49 8.43 1.93
C TYR A 12 2.45 8.50 3.13
N ARG A 13 2.23 9.42 4.08
CA ARG A 13 2.99 9.47 5.34
C ARG A 13 2.76 8.29 6.30
N GLU A 14 1.75 7.45 6.06
CA GLU A 14 1.37 6.35 6.96
C GLU A 14 1.93 4.99 6.54
N CYS A 15 2.97 4.97 5.69
CA CYS A 15 3.60 3.75 5.19
C CYS A 15 3.98 2.77 6.32
N ASP A 16 4.65 3.25 7.38
CA ASP A 16 5.05 2.40 8.51
C ASP A 16 3.85 1.86 9.30
N ASN A 17 2.81 2.68 9.49
CA ASN A 17 1.59 2.25 10.17
C ASN A 17 0.87 1.15 9.38
N LEU A 18 0.87 1.27 8.05
CA LEU A 18 0.28 0.28 7.15
C LEU A 18 1.09 -1.02 7.17
N ALA A 19 2.42 -0.97 7.10
CA ALA A 19 3.30 -2.14 7.26
C ALA A 19 3.00 -2.86 8.59
N LEU A 20 3.06 -2.15 9.73
CA LEU A 20 2.76 -2.71 11.05
C LEU A 20 1.36 -3.33 11.13
N TYR A 21 0.37 -2.70 10.49
CA TYR A 21 -0.98 -3.23 10.41
C TYR A 21 -1.04 -4.56 9.63
N LEU A 22 -0.36 -4.65 8.49
CA LEU A 22 -0.27 -5.87 7.69
C LEU A 22 0.40 -7.01 8.47
N GLU A 23 1.50 -6.74 9.16
CA GLU A 23 2.17 -7.74 10.00
C GLU A 23 1.27 -8.21 11.15
N LYS A 24 0.54 -7.29 11.80
CA LYS A 24 -0.43 -7.63 12.85
C LYS A 24 -1.52 -8.54 12.31
N MET A 25 -2.00 -8.29 11.09
CA MET A 25 -3.00 -9.14 10.43
C MET A 25 -2.42 -10.53 10.10
N ALA A 26 -1.18 -10.59 9.63
CA ALA A 26 -0.49 -11.85 9.36
C ALA A 26 -0.31 -12.71 10.62
N ARG A 27 0.02 -12.09 11.76
CA ARG A 27 0.09 -12.76 13.08
C ARG A 27 -1.26 -13.30 13.58
N GLN A 28 -2.37 -12.87 12.98
CA GLN A 28 -3.72 -13.39 13.23
C GLN A 28 -4.15 -14.42 12.17
N GLY A 29 -3.28 -14.76 11.22
CA GLY A 29 -3.55 -15.66 10.10
C GLY A 29 -4.40 -15.03 9.00
N TRP A 30 -4.38 -13.71 8.87
CA TRP A 30 -5.00 -13.00 7.75
C TRP A 30 -3.90 -12.43 6.86
N ILE A 31 -3.56 -13.16 5.80
CA ILE A 31 -2.44 -12.82 4.92
C ILE A 31 -2.94 -11.88 3.84
N PHE A 32 -2.25 -10.75 3.67
CA PHE A 32 -2.56 -9.78 2.64
C PHE A 32 -2.18 -10.32 1.27
N LYS A 33 -3.08 -10.15 0.30
CA LYS A 33 -2.92 -10.69 -1.06
C LYS A 33 -2.96 -9.63 -2.14
N ASP A 34 -3.78 -8.60 -1.97
CA ASP A 34 -4.01 -7.61 -3.03
C ASP A 34 -4.71 -6.36 -2.48
N TRP A 35 -4.64 -5.25 -3.21
CA TRP A 35 -5.35 -4.03 -2.92
C TRP A 35 -6.14 -3.54 -4.13
N ARG A 36 -7.43 -3.88 -4.16
CA ARG A 36 -8.38 -3.43 -5.21
C ARG A 36 -9.22 -2.28 -4.68
N LEU A 37 -10.55 -2.45 -4.62
CA LEU A 37 -11.46 -1.50 -3.95
C LEU A 37 -11.14 -1.35 -2.46
N GLY A 38 -10.65 -2.43 -1.82
CA GLY A 38 -10.10 -2.44 -0.47
C GLY A 38 -8.98 -3.47 -0.35
N MET A 39 -8.37 -3.54 0.83
CA MET A 39 -7.32 -4.50 1.15
C MET A 39 -7.90 -5.90 1.25
N VAL A 40 -7.37 -6.82 0.46
CA VAL A 40 -7.82 -8.21 0.37
C VAL A 40 -6.93 -9.09 1.22
N PHE A 41 -7.56 -9.83 2.13
CA PHE A 41 -6.91 -10.80 3.00
C PHE A 41 -7.51 -12.19 2.80
N GLU A 42 -6.66 -13.21 2.94
CA GLU A 42 -7.05 -14.60 2.93
C GLU A 42 -6.66 -15.27 4.25
N LYS A 43 -7.54 -16.16 4.73
CA LYS A 43 -7.30 -16.90 5.98
C LYS A 43 -6.29 -18.02 5.74
N GLU A 44 -5.18 -17.95 6.45
CA GLU A 44 -4.15 -18.98 6.54
C GLU A 44 -3.77 -19.19 8.02
N GLU A 45 -2.75 -20.02 8.26
CA GLU A 45 -2.13 -20.12 9.57
C GLU A 45 -1.48 -18.78 9.96
N PRO A 46 -1.51 -18.41 11.26
CA PRO A 46 -0.75 -17.29 11.79
C PRO A 46 0.72 -17.33 11.38
N GLN A 47 1.22 -16.24 10.80
CA GLN A 47 2.59 -16.13 10.30
C GLN A 47 3.22 -14.83 10.81
N ASN A 48 4.51 -14.88 11.16
CA ASN A 48 5.30 -13.70 11.46
C ASN A 48 5.95 -13.18 10.17
N LEU A 49 5.14 -12.53 9.33
CA LEU A 49 5.61 -11.88 8.10
C LEU A 49 6.07 -10.46 8.41
N GLU A 50 7.10 -10.00 7.70
CA GLU A 50 7.57 -8.62 7.69
C GLU A 50 7.13 -7.93 6.39
N TYR A 51 6.64 -6.70 6.51
CA TYR A 51 6.18 -5.90 5.38
C TYR A 51 6.93 -4.57 5.31
N ALA A 52 7.20 -4.10 4.10
CA ALA A 52 7.62 -2.74 3.82
C ALA A 52 6.60 -2.07 2.90
N VAL A 53 6.30 -0.81 3.15
CA VAL A 53 5.44 -0.01 2.28
C VAL A 53 6.24 1.21 1.86
N GLU A 54 6.35 1.41 0.56
CA GLU A 54 7.14 2.49 -0.02
C GLU A 54 6.31 3.31 -1.00
N VAL A 55 6.70 4.58 -1.15
CA VAL A 55 6.13 5.47 -2.15
C VAL A 55 7.05 5.51 -3.35
N PHE A 56 6.57 4.99 -4.48
CA PHE A 56 7.25 5.13 -5.75
C PHE A 56 6.74 6.38 -6.46
N SER A 57 7.51 7.46 -6.41
CA SER A 57 7.04 8.79 -6.83
C SER A 57 6.81 8.94 -8.33
N GLU A 58 7.43 8.07 -9.14
CA GLU A 58 7.23 8.04 -10.58
C GLU A 58 5.99 7.24 -10.99
N GLY A 59 5.34 6.53 -10.05
CA GLY A 59 4.06 5.88 -10.29
C GLY A 59 2.92 6.89 -10.52
N ASN A 60 1.90 6.49 -11.27
CA ASN A 60 0.78 7.35 -11.63
C ASN A 60 -0.33 7.31 -10.55
N GLU A 61 -0.89 8.48 -10.19
CA GLU A 61 -1.91 8.61 -9.13
C GLU A 61 -3.23 7.89 -9.44
N ASN A 62 -3.49 7.62 -10.73
CA ASN A 62 -4.69 6.93 -11.19
C ASN A 62 -4.52 5.40 -11.26
N ASP A 63 -3.35 4.89 -10.88
CA ASP A 63 -3.06 3.48 -11.02
C ASP A 63 -3.81 2.59 -10.04
N THR A 64 -4.38 1.53 -10.60
CA THR A 64 -5.06 0.46 -9.88
C THR A 64 -4.28 -0.86 -9.94
N LYS A 65 -3.13 -0.87 -10.61
CA LYS A 65 -2.20 -2.00 -10.77
C LYS A 65 -0.77 -1.47 -11.02
N PRO A 66 0.29 -2.27 -10.83
CA PRO A 66 1.66 -1.87 -11.16
C PRO A 66 1.79 -1.45 -12.64
N GLU A 67 2.44 -0.31 -12.90
CA GLU A 67 2.92 0.10 -14.23
C GLU A 67 4.23 -0.64 -14.57
N PRO A 68 4.64 -0.74 -15.86
CA PRO A 68 5.88 -1.40 -16.27
C PRO A 68 7.12 -0.91 -15.50
N GLU A 69 7.19 0.38 -15.20
CA GLU A 69 8.26 1.00 -14.40
C GLU A 69 8.23 0.51 -12.93
N THR A 70 7.04 0.21 -12.40
CA THR A 70 6.88 -0.43 -11.08
C THR A 70 7.31 -1.90 -11.12
N GLU A 71 7.13 -2.58 -12.26
CA GLU A 71 7.61 -3.96 -12.45
C GLU A 71 9.14 -4.01 -12.47
N GLU A 72 9.81 -3.08 -13.16
CA GLU A 72 11.27 -2.97 -13.12
C GLU A 72 11.78 -2.72 -11.70
N PHE A 73 11.17 -1.78 -10.97
CA PHE A 73 11.50 -1.53 -9.56
C PHE A 73 11.28 -2.78 -8.69
N ALA A 74 10.21 -3.54 -8.96
CA ALA A 74 9.93 -4.78 -8.24
C ALA A 74 10.96 -5.89 -8.50
N VAL A 75 11.57 -5.94 -9.69
CA VAL A 75 12.66 -6.88 -9.98
C VAL A 75 13.87 -6.57 -9.10
N TYR A 76 14.31 -5.32 -9.04
CA TYR A 76 15.41 -4.90 -8.16
C TYR A 76 15.11 -5.19 -6.68
N CYS A 77 13.89 -4.87 -6.23
CA CYS A 77 13.48 -5.13 -4.85
C CYS A 77 13.52 -6.63 -4.53
N ARG A 78 13.13 -7.49 -5.48
CA ARG A 78 13.16 -8.94 -5.29
C ARG A 78 14.56 -9.47 -5.09
N GLU A 79 15.53 -8.97 -5.85
CA GLU A 79 16.95 -9.31 -5.66
C GLU A 79 17.46 -8.85 -4.29
N ALA A 80 16.97 -7.71 -3.78
CA ALA A 80 17.26 -7.20 -2.44
C ALA A 80 16.50 -7.92 -1.31
N GLY A 81 15.70 -8.95 -1.62
CA GLY A 81 14.97 -9.75 -0.63
C GLY A 81 13.56 -9.25 -0.31
N TRP A 82 12.94 -8.50 -1.22
CA TRP A 82 11.58 -7.97 -1.09
C TRP A 82 10.69 -8.33 -2.27
N GLU A 83 9.62 -9.07 -2.03
CA GLU A 83 8.64 -9.41 -3.06
C GLU A 83 7.50 -8.38 -3.07
N LEU A 84 7.25 -7.74 -4.22
CA LEU A 84 6.06 -6.90 -4.41
C LEU A 84 4.79 -7.77 -4.34
N VAL A 85 3.93 -7.47 -3.37
CA VAL A 85 2.64 -8.16 -3.19
C VAL A 85 1.54 -7.44 -3.95
N SER A 86 1.49 -6.11 -3.87
CA SER A 86 0.48 -5.29 -4.53
C SER A 86 0.91 -3.82 -4.56
N SER A 87 0.29 -3.03 -5.43
CA SER A 87 0.41 -1.58 -5.44
C SER A 87 -0.96 -0.92 -5.59
N ARG A 88 -1.09 0.31 -5.10
CA ARG A 88 -2.27 1.15 -5.30
C ARG A 88 -1.85 2.61 -5.33
N LYS A 89 -2.19 3.32 -6.42
CA LYS A 89 -1.58 4.62 -6.72
C LYS A 89 -0.05 4.50 -6.63
N LYS A 90 0.60 5.42 -5.91
CA LYS A 90 2.05 5.39 -5.66
C LYS A 90 2.51 4.49 -4.51
N LEU A 91 1.59 3.85 -3.78
CA LEU A 91 1.98 2.93 -2.71
C LEU A 91 2.35 1.57 -3.29
N CYS A 92 3.55 1.09 -2.98
CA CYS A 92 4.01 -0.25 -3.26
C CYS A 92 4.17 -1.02 -1.95
N ILE A 93 3.61 -2.23 -1.90
CA ILE A 93 3.58 -3.06 -0.69
C ILE A 93 4.42 -4.30 -0.95
N PHE A 94 5.47 -4.44 -0.16
CA PHE A 94 6.44 -5.51 -0.27
C PHE A 94 6.38 -6.43 0.95
N ARG A 95 6.64 -7.71 0.70
CA ARG A 95 6.85 -8.72 1.74
C ARG A 95 8.30 -9.16 1.71
N LYS A 96 8.93 -9.21 2.89
CA LYS A 96 10.30 -9.67 3.03
C LYS A 96 10.41 -11.17 2.71
N ILE A 97 11.40 -11.55 1.92
CA ILE A 97 11.70 -12.96 1.57
C ILE A 97 13.09 -13.41 2.04
N TYR A 98 14.03 -12.49 2.27
CA TYR A 98 15.35 -12.79 2.84
C TYR A 98 15.51 -12.12 4.21
N GLN A 99 16.09 -12.84 5.17
CA GLN A 99 16.21 -12.36 6.55
C GLN A 99 17.13 -11.13 6.67
N ASP A 100 18.15 -11.06 5.81
CA ASP A 100 19.16 -10.02 5.70
C ASP A 100 18.84 -8.95 4.64
N ALA A 101 17.59 -8.91 4.16
CA ALA A 101 17.14 -7.91 3.19
C ALA A 101 17.42 -6.48 3.69
N ALA A 102 18.15 -5.71 2.90
CA ALA A 102 18.42 -4.30 3.17
C ALA A 102 17.14 -3.46 3.03
N PRO A 103 17.07 -2.26 3.62
CA PRO A 103 15.97 -1.33 3.36
C PRO A 103 15.79 -1.08 1.85
N ILE A 104 14.54 -1.01 1.39
CA ILE A 104 14.23 -0.79 -0.04
C ILE A 104 14.69 0.59 -0.51
N MET A 105 14.64 1.59 0.37
CA MET A 105 14.92 2.98 0.05
C MET A 105 15.60 3.68 1.21
N GLU A 106 16.54 4.57 0.89
CA GLU A 106 17.21 5.40 1.89
C GLU A 106 16.22 6.42 2.51
N PRO A 107 16.36 6.77 3.81
CA PRO A 107 15.40 7.62 4.52
C PRO A 107 15.12 8.97 3.83
N GLU A 108 16.14 9.64 3.31
CA GLU A 108 16.02 10.93 2.63
C GLU A 108 15.26 10.81 1.31
N GLU A 109 15.48 9.73 0.56
CA GLU A 109 14.78 9.46 -0.70
C GLU A 109 13.31 9.15 -0.44
N ARG A 110 13.04 8.27 0.54
CA ARG A 110 11.69 7.94 0.97
C ARG A 110 10.91 9.19 1.39
N TYR A 111 11.54 10.08 2.17
CA TYR A 111 10.94 11.35 2.55
C TYR A 111 10.60 12.24 1.35
N ARG A 112 11.51 12.35 0.35
CA ARG A 112 11.25 13.11 -0.88
C ARG A 112 10.07 12.53 -1.65
N ASN A 113 9.98 11.21 -1.78
CA ASN A 113 8.92 10.54 -2.52
C ASN A 113 7.55 10.73 -1.85
N ILE A 114 7.48 10.57 -0.53
CA ILE A 114 6.27 10.85 0.25
C ILE A 114 5.83 12.30 0.03
N LYS A 115 6.74 13.27 0.18
CA LYS A 115 6.43 14.69 0.02
C LYS A 115 5.93 15.03 -1.39
N LYS A 116 6.56 14.46 -2.43
CA LYS A 116 6.14 14.63 -3.83
C LYS A 116 4.73 14.07 -4.05
N ALA A 117 4.48 12.84 -3.60
CA ALA A 117 3.18 12.18 -3.74
C ALA A 117 2.05 12.91 -3.00
N GLU A 118 2.31 13.48 -1.82
CA GLU A 118 1.29 14.25 -1.10
C GLU A 118 0.93 15.58 -1.76
N ARG A 119 1.92 16.26 -2.34
CA ARG A 119 1.69 17.45 -3.14
C ARG A 119 0.84 17.13 -4.38
N GLU A 120 1.14 16.02 -5.05
CA GLU A 120 0.49 15.62 -6.31
C GLU A 120 -0.90 15.01 -6.10
N SER A 121 -1.13 14.32 -4.98
CA SER A 121 -2.45 13.78 -4.61
C SER A 121 -3.45 14.84 -4.13
N GLY A 122 -3.04 16.11 -4.04
CA GLY A 122 -3.87 17.18 -3.50
C GLY A 122 -4.22 16.96 -2.02
N ALA A 123 -3.41 16.20 -1.26
CA ALA A 123 -3.66 15.99 0.17
C ALA A 123 -3.50 17.29 1.00
N ASP A 124 -2.86 18.32 0.43
CA ASP A 124 -2.84 19.70 0.94
C ASP A 124 -4.04 20.55 0.45
N GLN A 125 -4.90 20.01 -0.43
CA GLN A 125 -6.10 20.63 -1.00
C GLN A 125 -7.25 19.61 -1.09
N ILE A 126 -7.77 19.13 0.05
CA ILE A 126 -9.08 18.48 0.02
C ILE A 126 -10.13 19.60 -0.03
N ASP A 127 -10.62 19.89 -1.23
CA ASP A 127 -11.77 20.77 -1.46
C ASP A 127 -13.04 20.09 -0.90
N GLU A 128 -13.93 20.89 -0.28
CA GLU A 128 -15.17 20.45 0.37
C GLU A 128 -16.05 19.61 -0.58
N ASP A 129 -15.92 19.83 -1.88
CA ASP A 129 -16.66 19.12 -2.94
C ASP A 129 -16.34 17.62 -3.02
N GLN A 130 -15.10 17.20 -2.73
CA GLN A 130 -14.72 15.77 -2.71
C GLN A 130 -15.25 15.07 -1.45
N ILE A 131 -15.33 15.78 -0.32
CA ILE A 131 -15.97 15.27 0.91
C ILE A 131 -17.47 15.10 0.68
N LEU A 132 -18.11 16.02 -0.04
CA LEU A 132 -19.51 15.92 -0.40
C LEU A 132 -19.78 14.72 -1.32
N PHE A 133 -18.92 14.48 -2.31
CA PHE A 133 -19.03 13.32 -3.20
C PHE A 133 -18.91 11.98 -2.44
N ILE A 134 -17.95 11.84 -1.53
CA ILE A 134 -17.80 10.63 -0.71
C ILE A 134 -19.00 10.43 0.23
N ARG A 135 -19.53 11.52 0.83
CA ARG A 135 -20.76 11.47 1.66
C ARG A 135 -22.00 11.07 0.84
N GLN A 136 -22.09 11.52 -0.41
CA GLN A 136 -23.17 11.17 -1.34
C GLN A 136 -23.12 9.67 -1.68
N VAL A 137 -21.93 9.16 -2.02
CA VAL A 137 -21.71 7.75 -2.40
C VAL A 137 -21.98 6.81 -1.22
N LEU A 138 -21.56 7.16 0.00
CA LEU A 138 -21.82 6.35 1.20
C LEU A 138 -23.30 6.37 1.65
N LYS A 139 -24.06 7.42 1.32
CA LYS A 139 -25.52 7.45 1.54
C LYS A 139 -26.29 6.55 0.57
N LEU A 140 -25.77 6.34 -0.65
CA LEU A 140 -26.42 5.53 -1.69
C LEU A 140 -26.20 4.02 -1.51
N GLN A 141 -25.25 3.61 -0.66
CA GLN A 141 -24.98 2.19 -0.34
C GLN A 141 -25.76 1.66 0.87
N LYS A 142 -26.69 2.45 1.42
CA LYS A 142 -27.68 2.00 2.43
C LYS A 142 -29.07 1.92 1.83
N ILE A 143 -29.25 1.01 0.85
CA ILE A 143 -30.54 0.45 0.45
C ILE A 143 -30.39 -1.06 0.45
#